data_AF-A0A420VGF4-F1
#
_entry.id   AF-A0A420VGF4-F1
#
_cell.length_a   1.000
_cell.length_b   1.000
_cell.length_c   1.000
_cell.angle_alpha   90.00
_cell.angle_beta   90.00
_cell.angle_gamma   90.00
#
_symmetry.space_group_name_H-M   'P 1'
#
loop_
_entity.id
_entity.type
_entity.pdbx_description
1 polymer ?
#
loop_
_entity_poly.entity_id
_entity_poly.type
_entity_poly.pdbx_seq_one_letter_code
_entity_poly.pdbx_strand_id
1 'polypeptide(L)'
;MKIDLGYIGTMVARNKAKMPSVHEIKNPLAGQQVEVIRNGQAYKLTISDEIKQVQGMMAIPMEKFFHVENADPSDIFSYRPRDQWLVFSQYLYESKYFESLNNEEVKKVESILQHITDGVDSLAPYPGINLFGISKEQQHSYEAHLELASSTAALQYFSDAFLSGDVKAGFDQLIQDYVRHNTKIAMNHQSVEERFIAARAKIRPLNAPLPYEQSRELSMTNKLGKTVYTQVEIESIIKNYQEMFGSIQNKEDLSAVLVKAKEQLLSFVTKGISPKDADYQLARDFVAQRADDTFKRIEHYWHLLLQEE
;
A
#
# COMPACT_ATOMS: atom_id res chain seq x y z
N MET A 1 8.34 16.78 -9.63
CA MET A 1 9.30 15.71 -10.01
C MET A 1 8.85 15.09 -11.31
N LYS A 2 9.77 14.72 -12.22
CA LYS A 2 9.44 13.91 -13.40
C LYS A 2 9.61 12.44 -13.02
N ILE A 3 8.59 11.61 -13.16
CA ILE A 3 8.70 10.18 -12.83
C ILE A 3 9.66 9.49 -13.82
N ASP A 4 10.65 8.79 -13.29
CA ASP A 4 11.53 7.93 -14.06
C ASP A 4 11.06 6.50 -13.84
N LEU A 5 10.48 5.88 -14.87
CA LEU A 5 9.94 4.52 -14.77
C LEU A 5 11.04 3.45 -14.64
N GLY A 6 12.27 3.73 -15.06
CA GLY A 6 13.35 2.76 -14.90
C GLY A 6 14.09 2.84 -13.58
N TYR A 7 13.87 3.89 -12.79
CA TYR A 7 14.38 3.91 -11.42
C TYR A 7 13.84 2.70 -10.63
N ILE A 8 14.75 1.89 -10.07
CA ILE A 8 14.44 0.69 -9.28
C ILE A 8 15.10 0.71 -7.89
N GLY A 9 15.52 1.90 -7.46
CA GLY A 9 16.14 2.12 -6.16
C GLY A 9 17.56 2.66 -6.24
N THR A 10 17.95 3.36 -5.19
CA THR A 10 19.22 4.07 -5.05
C THR A 10 20.39 3.10 -4.99
N MET A 11 20.23 1.93 -4.37
CA MET A 11 21.28 0.92 -4.32
C MET A 11 21.75 0.49 -5.72
N VAL A 12 20.82 0.28 -6.64
CA VAL A 12 21.13 -0.08 -8.02
C VAL A 12 21.80 1.11 -8.73
N ALA A 13 21.25 2.31 -8.59
CA ALA A 13 21.80 3.52 -9.18
C ALA A 13 23.27 3.76 -8.75
N ARG A 14 23.58 3.54 -7.46
CA ARG A 14 24.95 3.63 -6.91
C ARG A 14 25.90 2.58 -7.49
N ASN A 15 25.45 1.33 -7.60
CA ASN A 15 26.29 0.25 -8.13
C ASN A 15 26.62 0.47 -9.60
N LYS A 16 25.69 1.02 -10.38
CA LYS A 16 25.91 1.43 -11.77
C LYS A 16 26.97 2.53 -11.89
N ALA A 17 26.95 3.54 -11.02
CA ALA A 17 27.96 4.60 -11.00
C ALA A 17 29.38 4.09 -10.68
N LYS A 18 29.51 2.95 -9.98
CA LYS A 18 30.80 2.35 -9.58
C LYS A 18 31.36 1.34 -10.58
N MET A 19 30.59 0.88 -11.56
CA MET A 19 31.07 -0.01 -12.62
C MET A 19 31.28 0.78 -13.92
N PRO A 20 32.53 1.00 -14.37
CA PRO A 20 32.76 1.51 -15.71
C PRO A 20 32.26 0.48 -16.72
N SER A 21 31.48 0.95 -17.69
CA SER A 21 30.82 0.19 -18.76
C SER A 21 31.55 -1.09 -19.17
N VAL A 22 31.11 -2.24 -18.66
CA VAL A 22 31.36 -3.51 -19.37
C VAL A 22 30.38 -3.52 -20.53
N HIS A 23 30.83 -2.90 -21.63
CA HIS A 23 30.11 -2.66 -22.88
C HIS A 23 28.89 -1.74 -22.71
N GLU A 24 28.97 -0.53 -23.28
CA GLU A 24 27.78 0.30 -23.54
C GLU A 24 26.83 -0.45 -24.48
N ILE A 25 26.04 -1.36 -23.95
CA ILE A 25 24.88 -1.88 -24.66
C ILE A 25 23.81 -0.79 -24.56
N LYS A 26 23.89 0.22 -25.44
CA LYS A 26 22.91 1.31 -25.52
C LYS A 26 21.49 0.77 -25.51
N ASN A 27 20.66 1.22 -24.57
CA ASN A 27 19.22 0.94 -24.64
C ASN A 27 18.64 1.78 -25.76
N PRO A 28 18.13 1.17 -26.85
CA PRO A 28 17.51 1.96 -27.90
C PRO A 28 16.33 2.79 -27.37
N LEU A 29 15.72 2.35 -26.25
CA LEU A 29 14.60 3.01 -25.60
C LEU A 29 15.00 4.01 -24.50
N ALA A 30 16.24 4.04 -24.03
CA ALA A 30 16.61 4.99 -22.97
C ALA A 30 16.70 6.42 -23.50
N GLY A 31 16.18 7.35 -22.70
CA GLY A 31 15.95 8.72 -23.12
C GLY A 31 14.78 8.89 -24.09
N GLN A 32 14.20 7.79 -24.60
CA GLN A 32 12.98 7.89 -25.40
C GLN A 32 11.82 8.32 -24.53
N GLN A 33 10.99 9.18 -25.12
CA GLN A 33 9.74 9.60 -24.52
C GLN A 33 8.63 8.74 -25.12
N VAL A 34 7.89 8.05 -24.25
CA VAL A 34 6.63 7.44 -24.65
C VAL A 34 5.56 8.52 -24.51
N GLU A 35 4.92 8.84 -25.62
CA GLU A 35 3.68 9.62 -25.60
C GLU A 35 2.52 8.68 -25.29
N VAL A 36 1.87 8.92 -24.15
CA VAL A 36 0.62 8.25 -23.79
C VAL A 36 -0.53 9.23 -23.93
N ILE A 37 -1.60 8.80 -24.59
CA ILE A 37 -2.80 9.60 -24.78
C ILE A 37 -3.85 9.16 -23.78
N ARG A 38 -4.22 10.07 -22.88
CA ARG A 38 -5.34 9.87 -21.95
C ARG A 38 -6.29 11.04 -22.04
N ASN A 39 -7.59 10.75 -22.16
CA ASN A 39 -8.65 11.76 -22.29
C ASN A 39 -8.39 12.77 -23.44
N GLY A 40 -7.73 12.34 -24.52
CA GLY A 40 -7.41 13.19 -25.66
C GLY A 40 -6.21 14.13 -25.47
N GLN A 41 -5.50 14.07 -24.34
CA GLN A 41 -4.24 14.79 -24.11
C GLN A 41 -3.04 13.84 -24.12
N ALA A 42 -1.95 14.28 -24.75
CA ALA A 42 -0.69 13.54 -24.82
C ALA A 42 0.24 13.90 -23.66
N TYR A 43 0.81 12.89 -23.01
CA TYR A 43 1.75 13.03 -21.90
C TYR A 43 3.03 12.28 -22.20
N LYS A 44 4.17 12.86 -21.82
CA LYS A 44 5.51 12.36 -22.16
C LYS A 44 6.20 11.76 -20.95
N LEU A 45 6.47 10.47 -21.01
CA LEU A 45 7.17 9.71 -19.98
C LEU A 45 8.53 9.30 -20.49
N THR A 46 9.57 9.44 -19.68
CA THR A 46 10.93 9.06 -20.10
C THR A 46 11.27 7.69 -19.56
N ILE A 47 11.70 6.82 -20.48
CA ILE A 47 12.30 5.53 -20.17
C ILE A 47 13.78 5.78 -19.87
N SER A 48 14.27 5.29 -18.73
CA SER A 48 15.68 5.39 -18.37
C SER A 48 16.47 4.13 -18.69
N ASP A 49 17.78 4.21 -18.50
CA ASP A 49 18.74 3.13 -18.80
C ASP A 49 18.64 1.96 -17.81
N GLU A 50 18.08 2.19 -16.63
CA GLU A 50 17.97 1.25 -15.50
C GLU A 50 17.04 0.07 -15.81
N ILE A 51 16.05 0.23 -16.71
CA ILE A 51 15.12 -0.83 -17.15
C ILE A 51 15.82 -2.06 -17.74
N LYS A 52 17.01 -1.89 -18.33
CA LYS A 52 17.75 -3.02 -18.92
C LYS A 52 18.29 -4.01 -17.90
N GLN A 53 18.75 -3.55 -16.74
CA GLN A 53 19.24 -4.45 -15.70
C GLN A 53 18.09 -5.33 -15.18
N VAL A 54 16.88 -4.78 -15.12
CA VAL A 54 15.66 -5.50 -14.75
C VAL A 54 15.27 -6.55 -15.79
N GLN A 55 15.28 -6.21 -17.07
CA GLN A 55 14.96 -7.15 -18.16
C GLN A 55 15.97 -8.31 -18.27
N GLY A 56 17.24 -8.05 -17.94
CA GLY A 56 18.27 -9.10 -17.89
C GLY A 56 18.13 -10.04 -16.68
N MET A 57 17.60 -9.53 -15.55
CA MET A 57 17.40 -10.31 -14.32
C MET A 57 16.04 -11.03 -14.27
N MET A 58 15.04 -10.52 -14.99
CA MET A 58 13.69 -11.08 -15.03
C MET A 58 13.24 -11.24 -16.48
N ALA A 59 12.97 -12.47 -16.91
CA ALA A 59 12.49 -12.83 -18.24
C ALA A 59 11.04 -12.35 -18.51
N ILE A 60 10.71 -11.10 -18.17
CA ILE A 60 9.36 -10.54 -18.22
C ILE A 60 9.29 -9.43 -19.29
N PRO A 61 8.27 -9.44 -20.17
CA PRO A 61 8.06 -8.38 -21.17
C PRO A 61 7.82 -6.99 -20.56
N MET A 62 8.34 -5.95 -21.22
CA MET A 62 8.33 -4.54 -20.78
C MET A 62 6.92 -4.00 -20.47
N GLU A 63 5.93 -4.44 -21.23
CA GLU A 63 4.51 -4.07 -21.09
C GLU A 63 3.90 -4.48 -19.74
N LYS A 64 4.51 -5.45 -19.03
CA LYS A 64 4.05 -5.89 -17.70
C LYS A 64 4.62 -5.06 -16.55
N PHE A 65 5.69 -4.30 -16.78
CA PHE A 65 6.35 -3.51 -15.72
C PHE A 65 5.60 -2.24 -15.34
N PHE A 66 4.86 -1.68 -16.28
CA PHE A 66 4.34 -0.34 -16.12
C PHE A 66 2.88 -0.28 -16.58
N HIS A 67 1.98 0.14 -15.69
CA HIS A 67 0.57 0.42 -16.00
C HIS A 67 0.40 1.74 -16.76
N VAL A 68 1.28 2.00 -17.74
CA VAL A 68 1.43 3.31 -18.36
C VAL A 68 0.17 3.75 -19.09
N GLU A 69 -0.52 2.82 -19.76
CA GLU A 69 -1.69 3.12 -20.58
C GLU A 69 -2.88 3.62 -19.74
N ASN A 70 -2.95 3.20 -18.47
CA ASN A 70 -4.04 3.56 -17.54
C ASN A 70 -3.59 4.50 -16.41
N ALA A 71 -2.34 4.94 -16.41
CA ALA A 71 -1.81 5.87 -15.41
C ALA A 71 -2.42 7.27 -15.61
N ASP A 72 -2.77 7.94 -14.51
CA ASP A 72 -3.31 9.29 -14.49
C ASP A 72 -2.13 10.27 -14.51
N PRO A 73 -1.98 11.08 -15.55
CA PRO A 73 -0.81 11.94 -15.67
C PRO A 73 -0.74 13.09 -14.68
N SER A 74 -1.84 13.39 -14.00
CA SER A 74 -1.87 14.30 -12.86
C SER A 74 -1.51 13.63 -11.53
N ASP A 75 -1.25 12.32 -11.55
CA ASP A 75 -1.07 11.46 -10.38
C ASP A 75 0.17 10.58 -10.54
N ILE A 76 1.27 11.00 -9.95
CA ILE A 76 2.56 10.32 -10.06
C ILE A 76 2.55 8.88 -9.50
N PHE A 77 1.69 8.58 -8.53
CA PHE A 77 1.61 7.25 -7.91
C PHE A 77 0.88 6.24 -8.81
N SER A 78 0.00 6.72 -9.69
CA SER A 78 -0.71 5.89 -10.67
C SER A 78 0.21 5.16 -11.66
N TYR A 79 1.44 5.66 -11.83
CA TYR A 79 2.46 5.04 -12.68
C TYR A 79 3.15 3.83 -12.04
N ARG A 80 3.10 3.73 -10.70
CA ARG A 80 3.77 2.68 -9.91
C ARG A 80 2.83 2.11 -8.84
N PRO A 81 1.66 1.57 -9.21
CA PRO A 81 0.63 1.21 -8.24
C PRO A 81 1.02 0.04 -7.31
N ARG A 82 2.10 -0.70 -7.60
CA ARG A 82 2.60 -1.81 -6.77
C ARG A 82 4.00 -1.61 -6.19
N ASP A 83 4.59 -0.44 -6.43
CA ASP A 83 5.92 -0.07 -5.96
C ASP A 83 5.94 1.44 -5.64
N GLN A 84 4.95 1.92 -4.88
CA GLN A 84 4.81 3.35 -4.62
C GLN A 84 6.00 3.92 -3.83
N TRP A 85 6.69 3.09 -3.05
CA TRP A 85 7.95 3.43 -2.39
C TRP A 85 9.03 3.96 -3.35
N LEU A 86 9.03 3.55 -4.61
CA LEU A 86 9.99 4.03 -5.61
C LEU A 86 9.78 5.51 -5.96
N VAL A 87 8.56 6.04 -5.82
CA VAL A 87 8.29 7.48 -6.01
C VAL A 87 9.01 8.28 -4.93
N PHE A 88 8.89 7.85 -3.68
CA PHE A 88 9.57 8.46 -2.54
C PHE A 88 11.09 8.30 -2.64
N SER A 89 11.57 7.08 -2.94
CA SER A 89 13.01 6.80 -3.09
C SER A 89 13.62 7.62 -4.24
N GLN A 90 12.96 7.73 -5.40
CA GLN A 90 13.45 8.54 -6.51
C GLN A 90 13.59 10.01 -6.10
N TYR A 91 12.60 10.58 -5.40
CA TYR A 91 12.67 11.94 -4.91
C TYR A 91 13.85 12.18 -3.98
N LEU A 92 14.08 11.26 -3.03
CA LEU A 92 15.22 11.34 -2.11
C LEU A 92 16.57 11.24 -2.86
N TYR A 93 16.63 10.39 -3.89
CA TYR A 93 17.81 10.27 -4.75
C TYR A 93 18.10 11.56 -5.51
N GLU A 94 17.10 12.13 -6.20
CA GLU A 94 17.25 13.39 -6.94
C GLU A 94 17.57 14.57 -6.02
N SER A 95 17.10 14.53 -4.77
CA SER A 95 17.37 15.52 -3.73
C SER A 95 18.72 15.33 -3.05
N LYS A 96 19.54 14.37 -3.50
CA LYS A 96 20.86 14.04 -2.93
C LYS A 96 20.85 13.59 -1.47
N TYR A 97 19.69 13.25 -0.91
CA TYR A 97 19.54 12.79 0.47
C TYR A 97 20.47 11.61 0.76
N PHE A 98 20.56 10.68 -0.18
CA PHE A 98 21.38 9.50 0.00
C PHE A 98 22.89 9.77 -0.07
N GLU A 99 23.40 10.88 -0.61
CA GLU A 99 24.85 11.07 -0.84
C GLU A 99 25.71 10.91 0.42
N SER A 100 25.18 11.27 1.59
CA SER A 100 25.86 11.13 2.89
C SER A 100 25.76 9.74 3.52
N LEU A 101 24.87 8.87 3.01
CA LEU A 101 24.59 7.56 3.59
C LEU A 101 25.48 6.47 2.99
N ASN A 102 25.87 5.49 3.80
CA ASN A 102 26.53 4.27 3.33
C ASN A 102 25.51 3.29 2.71
N ASN A 103 26.00 2.20 2.10
CA ASN A 103 25.13 1.25 1.40
C ASN A 103 24.11 0.54 2.30
N GLU A 104 24.45 0.24 3.55
CA GLU A 104 23.52 -0.40 4.49
C GLU A 104 22.44 0.58 4.96
N GLU A 105 22.81 1.85 5.17
CA GLU A 105 21.86 2.92 5.48
C GLU A 105 20.87 3.17 4.33
N VAL A 106 21.36 3.19 3.08
CA VAL A 106 20.48 3.30 1.91
C VAL A 106 19.50 2.12 1.85
N LYS A 107 19.99 0.88 1.98
CA LYS A 107 19.12 -0.31 1.99
C LYS A 107 18.07 -0.21 3.09
N LYS A 108 18.44 0.26 4.28
CA LYS A 108 17.53 0.43 5.41
C LYS A 108 16.43 1.43 5.09
N VAL A 109 16.78 2.60 4.53
CA VAL A 109 15.80 3.62 4.14
C VAL A 109 14.84 3.08 3.06
N GLU A 110 15.37 2.45 2.01
CA GLU A 110 14.55 1.91 0.93
C GLU A 110 13.64 0.77 1.43
N SER A 111 14.17 -0.10 2.30
CA SER A 111 13.40 -1.17 2.96
C SER A 111 12.27 -0.61 3.83
N ILE A 112 12.53 0.44 4.61
CA ILE A 112 11.49 1.13 5.41
C ILE A 112 10.38 1.65 4.49
N LEU A 113 10.72 2.41 3.44
CA LEU A 113 9.73 2.96 2.52
C LEU A 113 8.91 1.85 1.85
N GLN A 114 9.57 0.76 1.43
CA GLN A 114 8.91 -0.39 0.85
C GLN A 114 7.91 -1.02 1.82
N HIS A 115 8.32 -1.30 3.06
CA HIS A 115 7.44 -1.90 4.06
C HIS A 115 6.26 -0.99 4.44
N ILE A 116 6.45 0.33 4.44
CA ILE A 116 5.38 1.30 4.70
C ILE A 116 4.33 1.29 3.57
N THR A 117 4.73 1.19 2.29
CA THR A 117 3.76 1.26 1.18
C THR A 117 3.16 -0.10 0.79
N ASP A 118 3.80 -1.22 1.12
CA ASP A 118 3.42 -2.57 0.67
C ASP A 118 1.94 -2.92 0.92
N GLY A 119 1.41 -2.52 2.09
CA GLY A 119 0.01 -2.73 2.43
C GLY A 119 -0.94 -2.07 1.43
N VAL A 120 -0.68 -0.81 1.09
CA VAL A 120 -1.49 -0.03 0.16
C VAL A 120 -1.23 -0.43 -1.30
N ASP A 121 0.00 -0.81 -1.64
CA ASP A 121 0.38 -1.34 -2.95
C ASP A 121 -0.41 -2.62 -3.32
N SER A 122 -0.79 -3.42 -2.30
CA SER A 122 -1.63 -4.61 -2.49
C SER A 122 -3.06 -4.31 -2.95
N LEU A 123 -3.54 -3.07 -2.77
CA LEU A 123 -4.89 -2.63 -3.16
C LEU A 123 -5.01 -2.32 -4.65
N ALA A 124 -3.89 -2.26 -5.37
CA ALA A 124 -3.87 -1.93 -6.78
C ALA A 124 -4.79 -2.87 -7.59
N PRO A 125 -5.83 -2.32 -8.27
CA PRO A 125 -6.82 -3.13 -8.98
C PRO A 125 -6.26 -3.85 -10.20
N TYR A 126 -5.08 -3.45 -10.66
CA TYR A 126 -4.41 -4.01 -11.83
C TYR A 126 -3.17 -4.81 -11.43
N PRO A 127 -2.88 -5.92 -12.13
CA PRO A 127 -1.68 -6.71 -11.92
C PRO A 127 -0.45 -5.92 -12.40
N GLY A 128 0.16 -5.11 -11.54
CA GLY A 128 1.52 -4.62 -11.76
C GLY A 128 2.53 -5.72 -11.44
N ILE A 129 3.76 -5.59 -11.91
CA ILE A 129 4.84 -6.37 -11.30
C ILE A 129 5.06 -5.81 -9.90
N ASN A 130 5.10 -6.71 -8.93
CA ASN A 130 5.59 -6.41 -7.60
C ASN A 130 7.04 -6.90 -7.59
N LEU A 131 8.01 -5.98 -7.69
CA LEU A 131 9.42 -6.35 -7.93
C LEU A 131 9.99 -7.25 -6.83
N PHE A 132 9.44 -7.15 -5.61
CA PHE A 132 9.99 -7.79 -4.42
C PHE A 132 8.94 -8.35 -3.45
N GLY A 133 7.67 -8.28 -3.79
CA GLY A 133 6.64 -8.45 -2.78
C GLY A 133 6.21 -9.87 -2.48
N ILE A 134 5.40 -9.92 -1.44
CA ILE A 134 4.99 -11.13 -0.75
C ILE A 134 3.56 -11.42 -1.19
N SER A 135 3.32 -12.50 -1.94
CA SER A 135 1.97 -12.84 -2.40
C SER A 135 1.05 -13.13 -1.21
N LYS A 136 -0.06 -12.40 -1.07
CA LYS A 136 -1.02 -12.58 0.02
C LYS A 136 -2.47 -12.40 -0.43
N GLU A 137 -3.39 -12.89 0.41
CA GLU A 137 -4.83 -12.70 0.28
C GLU A 137 -5.18 -11.22 0.09
N GLN A 138 -6.24 -10.93 -0.68
CA GLN A 138 -6.67 -9.54 -0.89
C GLN A 138 -7.19 -8.96 0.42
N GLN A 139 -6.62 -7.82 0.82
CA GLN A 139 -7.12 -7.05 1.94
C GLN A 139 -8.61 -6.75 1.78
N HIS A 140 -9.34 -6.71 2.89
CA HIS A 140 -10.73 -6.24 2.89
C HIS A 140 -10.82 -4.71 2.87
N SER A 141 -12.00 -4.17 2.55
CA SER A 141 -12.24 -2.71 2.53
C SER A 141 -11.86 -2.01 3.84
N TYR A 142 -12.15 -2.65 4.98
CA TYR A 142 -11.83 -2.12 6.30
C TYR A 142 -10.32 -2.16 6.63
N GLU A 143 -9.56 -3.08 6.03
CA GLU A 143 -8.10 -3.13 6.17
C GLU A 143 -7.42 -2.05 5.32
N ALA A 144 -7.96 -1.77 4.12
CA ALA A 144 -7.44 -0.74 3.24
C ALA A 144 -7.42 0.65 3.91
N HIS A 145 -8.47 0.98 4.66
CA HIS A 145 -8.55 2.24 5.41
C HIS A 145 -7.55 2.31 6.57
N LEU A 146 -7.37 1.18 7.27
CA LEU A 146 -6.41 1.07 8.36
C LEU A 146 -4.97 1.21 7.85
N GLU A 147 -4.63 0.50 6.78
CA GLU A 147 -3.31 0.56 6.14
C GLU A 147 -2.98 1.96 5.65
N LEU A 148 -3.90 2.60 4.93
CA LEU A 148 -3.68 3.96 4.44
C LEU A 148 -3.45 4.95 5.58
N ALA A 149 -4.22 4.87 6.66
CA ALA A 149 -4.04 5.74 7.81
C ALA A 149 -2.68 5.53 8.49
N SER A 150 -2.29 4.28 8.70
CA SER A 150 -1.03 3.95 9.35
C SER A 150 0.18 4.26 8.47
N SER A 151 0.14 3.93 7.17
CA SER A 151 1.24 4.22 6.24
C SER A 151 1.46 5.72 6.08
N THR A 152 0.38 6.50 6.05
CA THR A 152 0.45 7.97 6.00
C THR A 152 1.14 8.53 7.24
N ALA A 153 0.74 8.08 8.43
CA ALA A 153 1.37 8.50 9.68
C ALA A 153 2.84 8.05 9.76
N ALA A 154 3.16 6.85 9.28
CA ALA A 154 4.52 6.32 9.23
C ALA A 154 5.42 7.13 8.27
N LEU A 155 4.91 7.53 7.10
CA LEU A 155 5.61 8.43 6.19
C LEU A 155 5.81 9.82 6.80
N GLN A 156 4.82 10.34 7.53
CA GLN A 156 4.95 11.63 8.21
C GLN A 156 6.02 11.55 9.30
N TYR A 157 6.01 10.49 10.12
CA TYR A 157 7.05 10.24 11.11
C TYR A 157 8.43 10.11 10.44
N PHE A 158 8.54 9.39 9.33
CA PHE A 158 9.78 9.30 8.57
C PHE A 158 10.28 10.69 8.12
N SER A 159 9.39 11.51 7.57
CA SER A 159 9.71 12.87 7.15
C SER A 159 10.23 13.73 8.30
N ASP A 160 9.57 13.66 9.45
CA ASP A 160 9.90 14.45 10.63
C ASP A 160 11.20 13.99 11.31
N ALA A 161 11.46 12.68 11.32
CA ALA A 161 12.63 12.08 11.98
C ALA A 161 13.90 12.14 11.13
N PHE A 162 13.79 11.97 9.81
CA PHE A 162 14.96 11.73 8.94
C PHE A 162 15.25 12.85 7.93
N LEU A 163 14.32 13.77 7.69
CA LEU A 163 14.45 14.81 6.66
C LEU A 163 14.43 16.21 7.26
N SER A 164 15.04 17.16 6.55
CA SER A 164 15.03 18.58 6.92
C SER A 164 15.04 19.49 5.69
N GLY A 165 14.77 20.78 5.90
CA GLY A 165 14.83 21.81 4.86
C GLY A 165 13.92 21.53 3.66
N ASP A 166 14.39 21.89 2.47
CA ASP A 166 13.62 21.74 1.22
C ASP A 166 13.32 20.28 0.88
N VAL A 167 14.22 19.35 1.24
CA VAL A 167 14.01 17.91 1.03
C VAL A 167 12.77 17.45 1.78
N LYS A 168 12.63 17.85 3.05
CA LYS A 168 11.44 17.55 3.86
C LYS A 168 10.18 18.14 3.24
N ALA A 169 10.20 19.42 2.86
CA ALA A 169 9.03 20.11 2.33
C ALA A 169 8.47 19.43 1.05
N GLY A 170 9.35 19.04 0.13
CA GLY A 170 8.90 18.29 -1.06
C GLY A 170 8.49 16.85 -0.75
N PHE A 171 9.08 16.20 0.26
CA PHE A 171 8.65 14.88 0.71
C PHE A 171 7.24 14.94 1.33
N ASP A 172 6.98 15.94 2.19
CA ASP A 172 5.65 16.17 2.77
C ASP A 172 4.60 16.39 1.68
N GLN A 173 4.94 17.11 0.62
CA GLN A 173 4.05 17.26 -0.54
C GLN A 173 3.79 15.93 -1.26
N LEU A 174 4.79 15.04 -1.38
CA LEU A 174 4.61 13.70 -1.93
C LEU A 174 3.70 12.83 -1.05
N ILE A 175 3.75 12.99 0.28
CA ILE A 175 2.82 12.31 1.18
C ILE A 175 1.37 12.75 0.88
N GLN A 176 1.13 14.05 0.66
CA GLN A 176 -0.20 14.54 0.29
C GLN A 176 -0.69 13.95 -1.04
N ASP A 177 0.20 13.84 -2.02
CA ASP A 177 -0.11 13.23 -3.32
C ASP A 177 -0.41 11.73 -3.16
N TYR A 178 0.34 11.01 -2.33
CA TYR A 178 0.13 9.60 -1.96
C TYR A 178 -1.23 9.39 -1.30
N VAL A 179 -1.57 10.21 -0.29
CA VAL A 179 -2.85 10.14 0.41
C VAL A 179 -4.00 10.38 -0.57
N ARG A 180 -3.89 11.40 -1.43
CA ARG A 180 -4.92 11.72 -2.42
C ARG A 180 -5.12 10.59 -3.43
N HIS A 181 -4.04 9.96 -3.89
CA HIS A 181 -4.11 8.81 -4.78
C HIS A 181 -4.82 7.64 -4.10
N ASN A 182 -4.31 7.22 -2.95
CA ASN A 182 -4.73 5.98 -2.30
C ASN A 182 -6.07 6.10 -1.57
N THR A 183 -6.51 7.30 -1.17
CA THR A 183 -7.87 7.51 -0.64
C THR A 183 -8.92 7.09 -1.67
N LYS A 184 -8.72 7.45 -2.95
CA LYS A 184 -9.64 7.05 -4.03
C LYS A 184 -9.68 5.53 -4.20
N ILE A 185 -8.54 4.86 -4.07
CA ILE A 185 -8.44 3.40 -4.20
C ILE A 185 -9.11 2.73 -3.00
N ALA A 186 -8.71 3.09 -1.78
CA ALA A 186 -9.23 2.51 -0.54
C ALA A 186 -10.76 2.69 -0.41
N MET A 187 -11.29 3.87 -0.73
CA MET A 187 -12.74 4.14 -0.67
C MET A 187 -13.59 3.29 -1.63
N ASN A 188 -13.00 2.83 -2.73
CA ASN A 188 -13.69 2.00 -3.72
C ASN A 188 -13.25 0.53 -3.65
N HIS A 189 -12.40 0.19 -2.68
CA HIS A 189 -11.83 -1.15 -2.55
C HIS A 189 -12.85 -2.09 -1.91
N GLN A 190 -12.93 -3.29 -2.46
CA GLN A 190 -13.67 -4.39 -1.87
C GLN A 190 -13.09 -5.69 -2.41
N SER A 191 -12.62 -6.53 -1.49
CA SER A 191 -12.07 -7.86 -1.81
C SER A 191 -13.09 -8.74 -2.51
N VAL A 192 -12.60 -9.76 -3.23
CA VAL A 192 -13.47 -10.79 -3.83
C VAL A 192 -14.32 -11.50 -2.77
N GLU A 193 -13.75 -11.79 -1.59
CA GLU A 193 -14.47 -12.45 -0.50
C GLU A 193 -15.62 -11.58 0.03
N GLU A 194 -15.40 -10.28 0.28
CA GLU A 194 -16.46 -9.37 0.71
C GLU A 194 -17.58 -9.27 -0.32
N ARG A 195 -17.24 -9.17 -1.61
CA ARG A 195 -18.22 -9.14 -2.71
C ARG A 195 -19.04 -10.42 -2.72
N PHE A 196 -18.38 -11.57 -2.57
CA PHE A 196 -19.03 -12.87 -2.52
C PHE A 196 -19.97 -13.00 -1.33
N ILE A 197 -19.50 -12.64 -0.12
CA ILE A 197 -20.28 -12.68 1.11
C ILE A 197 -21.51 -11.77 0.99
N ALA A 198 -21.34 -10.53 0.52
CA ALA A 198 -22.43 -9.57 0.33
C ALA A 198 -23.44 -10.02 -0.73
N ALA A 199 -22.98 -10.61 -1.84
CA ALA A 199 -23.85 -11.15 -2.87
C ALA A 199 -24.65 -12.36 -2.37
N ARG A 200 -23.97 -13.32 -1.72
CA ARG A 200 -24.60 -14.53 -1.16
C ARG A 200 -25.64 -14.18 -0.10
N ALA A 201 -25.40 -13.18 0.73
CA ALA A 201 -26.32 -12.76 1.78
C ALA A 201 -27.69 -12.25 1.27
N LYS A 202 -27.79 -11.92 -0.03
CA LYS A 202 -29.03 -11.48 -0.70
C LYS A 202 -29.90 -12.63 -1.24
N ILE A 203 -29.36 -13.85 -1.31
CA ILE A 203 -30.06 -15.02 -1.87
C ILE A 203 -30.93 -15.67 -0.77
N ARG A 204 -32.19 -16.03 -1.09
CA ARG A 204 -33.08 -16.85 -0.25
C ARG A 204 -33.58 -18.08 -1.03
N PRO A 205 -33.78 -19.26 -0.39
CA PRO A 205 -33.02 -19.90 0.69
C PRO A 205 -31.97 -20.89 0.14
N LEU A 206 -31.15 -21.50 1.01
CA LEU A 206 -30.28 -22.61 0.61
C LEU A 206 -31.10 -23.84 0.25
N ASN A 207 -30.83 -24.40 -0.92
CA ASN A 207 -31.44 -25.64 -1.40
C ASN A 207 -30.58 -26.87 -1.05
N ALA A 208 -29.86 -26.86 0.08
CA ALA A 208 -29.00 -27.97 0.48
C ALA A 208 -28.84 -28.08 2.02
N PRO A 209 -28.80 -29.30 2.58
CA PRO A 209 -28.41 -29.50 3.97
C PRO A 209 -26.91 -29.20 4.14
N LEU A 210 -26.57 -28.48 5.21
CA LEU A 210 -25.18 -28.18 5.58
C LEU A 210 -24.83 -28.83 6.93
N PRO A 211 -23.58 -29.32 7.11
CA PRO A 211 -23.02 -29.62 8.42
C PRO A 211 -23.10 -28.43 9.37
N TYR A 212 -23.09 -28.70 10.68
CA TYR A 212 -23.23 -27.67 11.73
C TYR A 212 -22.22 -26.51 11.58
N GLU A 213 -20.95 -26.82 11.37
CA GLU A 213 -19.89 -25.81 11.21
C GLU A 213 -20.13 -24.91 10.00
N GLN A 214 -20.44 -25.50 8.85
CA GLN A 214 -20.76 -24.76 7.62
C GLN A 214 -22.02 -23.90 7.77
N SER A 215 -23.02 -24.41 8.50
CA SER A 215 -24.24 -23.64 8.80
C SER A 215 -23.96 -22.44 9.71
N ARG A 216 -23.06 -22.58 10.69
CA ARG A 216 -22.65 -21.48 11.58
C ARG A 216 -21.84 -20.42 10.83
N GLU A 217 -20.83 -20.85 10.08
CA GLU A 217 -20.01 -19.93 9.28
C GLU A 217 -20.88 -19.17 8.28
N LEU A 218 -21.78 -19.86 7.59
CA LEU A 218 -22.75 -19.25 6.69
C LEU A 218 -23.66 -18.24 7.40
N SER A 219 -24.18 -18.58 8.58
CA SER A 219 -25.03 -17.66 9.36
C SER A 219 -24.29 -16.37 9.69
N MET A 220 -23.08 -16.50 10.26
CA MET A 220 -22.21 -15.39 10.64
C MET A 220 -21.83 -14.52 9.43
N THR A 221 -21.32 -15.13 8.36
CA THR A 221 -20.90 -14.40 7.16
C THR A 221 -22.10 -13.77 6.43
N ASN A 222 -23.29 -14.38 6.44
CA ASN A 222 -24.49 -13.73 5.90
C ASN A 222 -24.93 -12.50 6.71
N LYS A 223 -24.68 -12.46 8.02
CA LYS A 223 -24.92 -11.26 8.83
C LYS A 223 -23.91 -10.18 8.49
N LEU A 224 -22.62 -10.52 8.41
CA LEU A 224 -21.56 -9.60 7.94
C LEU A 224 -21.89 -9.02 6.56
N GLY A 225 -22.29 -9.85 5.60
CA GLY A 225 -22.65 -9.41 4.24
C GLY A 225 -23.91 -8.54 4.14
N LYS A 226 -24.72 -8.47 5.21
CA LYS A 226 -25.89 -7.58 5.30
C LYS A 226 -25.58 -6.26 6.00
N THR A 227 -24.42 -6.15 6.65
CA THR A 227 -24.01 -4.91 7.30
C THR A 227 -23.85 -3.81 6.25
N VAL A 228 -24.52 -2.68 6.47
CA VAL A 228 -24.40 -1.49 5.63
C VAL A 228 -23.58 -0.45 6.37
N TYR A 229 -22.53 0.04 5.73
CA TYR A 229 -21.69 1.13 6.22
C TYR A 229 -22.08 2.41 5.48
N THR A 230 -22.42 3.45 6.23
CA THR A 230 -22.65 4.78 5.67
C THR A 230 -21.32 5.48 5.41
N GLN A 231 -21.32 6.43 4.48
CA GLN A 231 -20.14 7.25 4.18
C GLN A 231 -19.60 7.95 5.45
N VAL A 232 -20.49 8.48 6.30
CA VAL A 232 -20.12 9.16 7.55
C VAL A 232 -19.44 8.21 8.54
N GLU A 233 -19.88 6.96 8.63
CA GLU A 233 -19.24 5.96 9.49
C GLU A 233 -17.85 5.58 8.98
N ILE A 234 -17.68 5.46 7.65
CA ILE A 234 -16.39 5.20 7.01
C ILE A 234 -15.42 6.36 7.25
N GLU A 235 -15.86 7.59 7.04
CA GLU A 235 -15.05 8.79 7.30
C GLU A 235 -14.67 8.92 8.78
N SER A 236 -15.60 8.59 9.69
CA SER A 236 -15.33 8.61 11.12
C SER A 236 -14.27 7.59 11.52
N ILE A 237 -14.32 6.36 11.01
CA ILE A 237 -13.34 5.34 11.37
C ILE A 237 -11.96 5.67 10.78
N ILE A 238 -11.91 6.20 9.55
CA ILE A 238 -10.67 6.67 8.92
C ILE A 238 -10.02 7.76 9.78
N LYS A 239 -10.80 8.77 10.20
CA LYS A 239 -10.31 9.85 11.04
C LYS A 239 -9.75 9.33 12.37
N ASN A 240 -10.44 8.39 13.02
CA ASN A 240 -9.95 7.80 14.25
C ASN A 240 -8.62 7.07 14.05
N TYR A 241 -8.46 6.31 12.95
CA TYR A 241 -7.18 5.68 12.63
C TYR A 241 -6.07 6.70 12.43
N GLN A 242 -6.34 7.77 11.68
CA GLN A 242 -5.38 8.85 11.46
C GLN A 242 -4.92 9.50 12.77
N GLU A 243 -5.86 9.79 13.68
CA GLU A 243 -5.54 10.34 15.00
C GLU A 243 -4.72 9.37 15.86
N MET A 244 -5.10 8.08 15.87
CA MET A 244 -4.38 7.07 16.66
C MET A 244 -2.94 6.87 16.14
N PHE A 245 -2.75 6.62 14.85
CA PHE A 245 -1.42 6.41 14.30
C PHE A 245 -0.56 7.68 14.31
N GLY A 246 -1.16 8.86 14.11
CA GLY A 246 -0.47 10.14 14.21
C GLY A 246 0.05 10.47 15.62
N SER A 247 -0.50 9.82 16.65
CA SER A 247 -0.05 9.99 18.04
C SER A 247 1.16 9.14 18.43
N ILE A 248 1.61 8.20 17.58
CA ILE A 248 2.73 7.31 17.90
C ILE A 248 4.03 8.12 17.93
N GLN A 249 4.73 8.10 19.07
CA GLN A 249 6.05 8.71 19.21
C GLN A 249 7.14 7.69 19.59
N ASN A 250 6.75 6.60 20.25
CA ASN A 250 7.64 5.55 20.77
C ASN A 250 6.98 4.15 20.68
N LYS A 251 7.70 3.12 21.14
CA LYS A 251 7.25 1.71 21.08
C LYS A 251 6.10 1.41 22.04
N GLU A 252 6.04 2.08 23.18
CA GLU A 252 4.95 1.97 24.15
C GLU A 252 3.63 2.47 23.53
N ASP A 253 3.70 3.61 22.84
CA ASP A 253 2.56 4.18 22.10
C ASP A 253 2.08 3.23 21.00
N LEU A 254 3.02 2.64 20.23
CA LEU A 254 2.69 1.69 19.16
C LEU A 254 1.83 0.54 19.68
N SER A 255 2.26 -0.12 20.75
CA SER A 255 1.53 -1.26 21.32
C SER A 255 0.11 -0.87 21.74
N ALA A 256 -0.03 0.28 22.41
CA ALA A 256 -1.34 0.78 22.84
C ALA A 256 -2.24 1.17 21.66
N VAL A 257 -1.68 1.78 20.62
CA VAL A 257 -2.39 2.17 19.40
C VAL A 257 -2.86 0.94 18.62
N LEU A 258 -2.03 -0.09 18.45
CA LEU A 258 -2.41 -1.32 17.75
C LEU A 258 -3.58 -2.03 18.42
N VAL A 259 -3.59 -2.11 19.76
CA VAL A 259 -4.70 -2.70 20.52
C VAL A 259 -6.00 -1.92 20.29
N LYS A 260 -5.95 -0.58 20.38
CA LYS A 260 -7.12 0.28 20.15
C LYS A 260 -7.63 0.21 18.72
N ALA A 261 -6.72 0.25 17.73
CA ALA A 261 -7.06 0.16 16.32
C ALA A 261 -7.72 -1.19 15.99
N LYS A 262 -7.21 -2.30 16.55
CA LYS A 262 -7.82 -3.63 16.42
C LYS A 262 -9.23 -3.66 17.00
N GLU A 263 -9.44 -3.12 18.20
CA GLU A 263 -10.78 -3.09 18.79
C GLU A 263 -11.77 -2.24 17.98
N GLN A 264 -11.32 -1.08 17.48
CA GLN A 264 -12.16 -0.23 16.63
C GLN A 264 -12.50 -0.91 15.31
N LEU A 265 -11.55 -1.60 14.66
CA LEU A 265 -11.79 -2.38 13.45
C LEU A 265 -12.83 -3.48 13.70
N LEU A 266 -12.66 -4.28 14.76
CA LEU A 266 -13.59 -5.36 15.10
C LEU A 266 -15.00 -4.82 15.40
N SER A 267 -15.08 -3.75 16.19
CA SER A 267 -16.36 -3.10 16.53
C SER A 267 -17.04 -2.51 15.29
N PHE A 268 -16.29 -1.87 14.40
CA PHE A 268 -16.79 -1.32 13.15
C PHE A 268 -17.36 -2.42 12.25
N VAL A 269 -16.57 -3.45 11.94
CA VAL A 269 -16.97 -4.50 10.99
C VAL A 269 -18.15 -5.31 11.52
N THR A 270 -18.19 -5.58 12.82
CA THR A 270 -19.25 -6.40 13.44
C THR A 270 -20.49 -5.61 13.89
N LYS A 271 -20.58 -4.30 13.62
CA LYS A 271 -21.68 -3.44 14.09
C LYS A 271 -23.09 -3.91 13.73
N GLY A 272 -23.24 -4.67 12.64
CA GLY A 272 -24.51 -5.24 12.20
C GLY A 272 -24.98 -6.46 13.01
N ILE A 273 -24.16 -6.93 13.96
CA ILE A 273 -24.41 -8.13 14.76
C ILE A 273 -24.51 -7.70 16.23
N SER A 274 -25.62 -8.04 16.89
CA SER A 274 -25.79 -7.74 18.31
C SER A 274 -24.75 -8.47 19.15
N PRO A 275 -24.15 -7.86 20.19
CA PRO A 275 -23.27 -8.57 21.13
C PRO A 275 -23.91 -9.76 21.86
N LYS A 276 -25.24 -9.86 21.87
CA LYS A 276 -25.99 -10.99 22.44
C LYS A 276 -26.25 -12.12 21.42
N ASP A 277 -25.93 -11.89 20.15
CA ASP A 277 -26.09 -12.87 19.08
C ASP A 277 -24.98 -13.94 19.17
N ALA A 278 -25.35 -15.21 18.98
CA ALA A 278 -24.41 -16.33 19.04
C ALA A 278 -23.29 -16.25 17.97
N ASP A 279 -23.51 -15.49 16.90
CA ASP A 279 -22.53 -15.28 15.84
C ASP A 279 -21.59 -14.10 16.11
N TYR A 280 -21.81 -13.29 17.15
CA TYR A 280 -21.01 -12.07 17.40
C TYR A 280 -19.54 -12.37 17.64
N GLN A 281 -19.23 -13.27 18.58
CA GLN A 281 -17.83 -13.63 18.86
C GLN A 281 -17.18 -14.33 17.66
N LEU A 282 -17.93 -15.21 16.99
CA LEU A 282 -17.44 -15.88 15.78
C LEU A 282 -17.11 -14.87 14.67
N ALA A 283 -17.92 -13.84 14.49
CA ALA A 283 -17.66 -12.77 13.54
C ALA A 283 -16.41 -11.96 13.90
N ARG A 284 -16.22 -11.66 15.20
CA ARG A 284 -15.02 -10.96 15.66
C ARG A 284 -13.76 -11.78 15.42
N ASP A 285 -13.77 -13.08 15.73
CA ASP A 285 -12.64 -13.98 15.50
C ASP A 285 -12.33 -14.12 14.00
N PHE A 286 -13.38 -14.26 13.17
CA PHE A 286 -13.27 -14.34 11.71
C PHE A 286 -12.61 -13.10 11.10
N VAL A 287 -13.00 -11.90 11.55
CA VAL A 287 -12.43 -10.62 11.10
C VAL A 287 -11.01 -10.46 11.63
N ALA A 288 -10.76 -10.81 12.91
CA ALA A 288 -9.44 -10.72 13.51
C ALA A 288 -8.41 -11.60 12.79
N GLN A 289 -8.80 -12.79 12.35
CA GLN A 289 -7.94 -13.70 11.61
C GLN A 289 -7.51 -13.12 10.25
N ARG A 290 -8.45 -12.49 9.53
CA ARG A 290 -8.17 -11.86 8.21
C ARG A 290 -7.28 -10.63 8.33
N ALA A 291 -7.54 -9.81 9.35
CA ALA A 291 -6.77 -8.60 9.60
C ALA A 291 -5.39 -8.86 10.23
N ASP A 292 -5.08 -10.09 10.66
CA ASP A 292 -3.86 -10.41 11.40
C ASP A 292 -2.58 -10.07 10.63
N ASP A 293 -2.53 -10.43 9.35
CA ASP A 293 -1.41 -10.11 8.47
C ASP A 293 -1.24 -8.59 8.26
N THR A 294 -2.35 -7.86 8.28
CA THR A 294 -2.36 -6.40 8.20
C THR A 294 -1.78 -5.77 9.46
N PHE A 295 -2.21 -6.21 10.65
CA PHE A 295 -1.64 -5.72 11.90
C PHE A 295 -0.15 -6.07 12.05
N LYS A 296 0.27 -7.28 11.65
CA LYS A 296 1.69 -7.69 11.67
C LYS A 296 2.55 -6.82 10.76
N ARG A 297 2.05 -6.47 9.57
CA ARG A 297 2.76 -5.57 8.64
C ARG A 297 2.87 -4.17 9.20
N ILE A 298 1.77 -3.62 9.73
CA ILE A 298 1.74 -2.31 10.40
C ILE A 298 2.76 -2.27 11.54
N GLU A 299 2.68 -3.25 12.44
CA GLU A 299 3.60 -3.38 13.56
C GLU A 299 5.05 -3.45 13.09
N HIS A 300 5.33 -4.22 12.04
CA HIS A 300 6.69 -4.40 11.52
C HIS A 300 7.32 -3.09 11.04
N TYR A 301 6.65 -2.33 10.16
CA TYR A 301 7.27 -1.11 9.65
C TYR A 301 7.38 -0.01 10.71
N TRP A 302 6.45 0.04 11.67
CA TRP A 302 6.59 0.96 12.80
C TRP A 302 7.80 0.59 13.67
N HIS A 303 8.06 -0.70 13.91
CA HIS A 303 9.28 -1.12 14.60
C HIS A 303 10.56 -0.75 13.84
N LEU A 304 10.54 -0.76 12.49
CA LEU A 304 11.68 -0.31 11.70
C LEU A 304 11.93 1.20 11.82
N LEU A 305 10.87 1.99 12.00
CA LEU A 305 10.93 3.46 12.18
C LEU A 305 11.36 3.86 13.59
N LEU A 306 10.75 3.24 14.61
CA LEU A 306 10.94 3.54 16.03
C LEU A 306 12.22 2.88 16.58
N GLN A 307 13.38 3.19 15.98
CA GLN A 307 14.66 2.57 16.32
C GLN A 307 14.87 2.41 17.84
N GLU A 308 15.50 1.30 18.24
CA GLU A 308 15.97 1.12 19.61
C GLU A 308 16.98 2.21 19.94
N GLU A 309 16.67 3.04 20.95
CA GLU A 309 17.65 3.87 21.65
C GLU A 309 18.83 3.03 22.17
#